data_AF-A0A069S1H9-F1
#
_entry.id   AF-A0A069S1H9-F1
#
_cell.length_a   1.000
_cell.length_b   1.000
_cell.length_c   1.000
_cell.angle_alpha   90.00
_cell.angle_beta   90.00
_cell.angle_gamma   90.00
#
_symmetry.space_group_name_H-M   'P 1'
#
loop_
_entity.id
_entity.type
_entity.pdbx_description
1 polymer ?
#
loop_
_entity_poly.entity_id
_entity_poly.type
_entity_poly.pdbx_seq_one_letter_code
_entity_poly.pdbx_strand_id
1 'polypeptide(L)' 'MQIEFMIKLHESFKEDEKPEWLTMDKILEYSKRMIAQEE' A
#
# COMPACT_ATOMS: atom_id res chain seq x y z
N MET A 1 -8.78 3.06 -7.25
CA MET A 1 -9.12 2.31 -6.00
C MET A 1 -8.18 2.73 -4.87
N GLN A 2 -8.52 2.51 -3.59
CA GLN A 2 -7.66 2.90 -2.44
C GLN A 2 -6.24 2.33 -2.53
N ILE A 3 -6.09 1.10 -3.05
CA ILE A 3 -4.79 0.43 -3.23
C ILE A 3 -3.89 1.15 -4.22
N GLU A 4 -4.41 1.56 -5.38
CA GLU A 4 -3.62 2.30 -6.38
C GLU A 4 -3.09 3.62 -5.85
N PHE A 5 -3.87 4.29 -4.98
CA PHE A 5 -3.44 5.52 -4.34
C PHE A 5 -2.29 5.27 -3.36
N MET A 6 -2.37 4.21 -2.56
CA MET A 6 -1.30 3.82 -1.64
C MET A 6 -0.01 3.43 -2.37
N ILE A 7 -0.11 2.73 -3.51
CA ILE A 7 1.06 2.38 -4.35
C ILE A 7 1.72 3.65 -4.89
N LYS A 8 0.95 4.55 -5.49
CA LYS A 8 1.47 5.83 -6.01
C LYS A 8 2.09 6.69 -4.91
N LEU A 9 1.49 6.69 -3.72
CA LEU A 9 2.04 7.40 -2.57
C LEU A 9 3.37 6.79 -2.13
N HIS A 10 3.49 5.46 -2.03
CA HIS A 10 4.76 4.81 -1.73
C HIS A 10 5.84 5.11 -2.80
N GLU A 11 5.47 5.10 -4.08
CA GLU A 11 6.38 5.41 -5.19
C GLU A 11 6.78 6.89 -5.26
N SER A 12 6.00 7.78 -4.64
CA SER A 12 6.33 9.21 -4.56
C SER A 12 7.48 9.52 -3.59
N PHE A 13 7.81 8.58 -2.69
CA PHE A 13 8.96 8.71 -1.79
C PHE A 13 10.24 8.19 -2.45
N LYS A 14 11.35 8.89 -2.21
CA LYS A 14 12.69 8.37 -2.53
C LYS A 14 13.01 7.17 -1.65
N GLU A 15 13.90 6.29 -2.09
CA GLU A 15 14.22 5.04 -1.35
C GLU A 15 14.65 5.28 0.10
N ASP A 16 15.42 6.34 0.31
CA ASP A 16 15.94 6.86 1.57
C ASP A 16 14.90 7.62 2.41
N GLU A 17 13.77 8.01 1.81
CA GLU A 17 12.66 8.71 2.45
C GLU A 17 11.42 7.82 2.64
N LYS A 18 11.51 6.54 2.25
CA LYS A 18 10.37 5.62 2.35
C LYS A 18 9.99 5.38 3.81
N PRO A 19 8.75 5.70 4.20
CA PRO A 19 8.32 5.50 5.57
C PRO A 19 8.06 4.02 5.89
N GLU A 20 8.44 3.60 7.11
CA GLU A 20 8.22 2.22 7.60
C GLU A 20 6.73 1.84 7.75
N TRP A 21 5.85 2.84 7.83
CA TRP A 21 4.40 2.62 7.97
C TRP A 21 3.70 2.34 6.64
N LEU A 22 4.32 2.67 5.49
CA LEU A 22 3.78 2.44 4.15
C LEU A 22 4.74 1.60 3.33
N THR A 23 4.83 0.31 3.63
CA THR A 23 5.65 -0.62 2.83
C THR A 23 4.79 -1.33 1.79
N MET A 24 5.43 -1.78 0.70
CA MET A 24 4.71 -2.48 -0.36
C MET A 24 4.04 -3.77 0.13
N ASP A 25 4.65 -4.48 1.08
CA ASP A 25 4.06 -5.65 1.74
C ASP A 25 2.76 -5.31 2.49
N LYS A 26 2.74 -4.20 3.25
CA LYS A 26 1.54 -3.76 3.98
C LYS A 26 0.42 -3.35 3.03
N ILE A 27 0.76 -2.72 1.91
CA ILE A 27 -0.22 -2.34 0.87
C ILE A 27 -0.86 -3.58 0.26
N LEU A 28 -0.07 -4.62 -0.04
CA LEU A 28 -0.55 -5.89 -0.57
C LEU A 28 -1.35 -6.70 0.46
N GLU A 29 -0.98 -6.66 1.74
CA GLU A 29 -1.75 -7.29 2.81
C GLU A 29 -3.12 -6.63 2.96
N TYR A 30 -3.15 -5.29 2.93
CA TYR A 30 -4.38 -4.52 2.99
C TYR A 30 -5.29 -4.79 1.77
N SER A 31 -4.72 -4.91 0.56
CA SER A 31 -5.51 -5.22 -0.64
C SER A 31 -6.18 -6.60 -0.55
N LYS A 32 -5.47 -7.61 -0.05
CA LYS A 32 -6.04 -8.95 0.20
C LYS A 32 -7.19 -8.90 1.20
N ARG A 33 -7.05 -8.11 2.27
CA ARG A 33 -8.11 -7.94 3.27
C ARG A 33 -9.34 -7.25 2.70
N MET A 34 -9.16 -6.22 1.86
CA MET A 34 -10.28 -5.54 1.21
C MET A 34 -11.07 -6.50 0.30
N ILE A 35 -10.38 -7.34 -0.48
CA ILE A 35 -11.03 -8.36 -1.32
C ILE A 35 -11.74 -9.41 -0.46
N ALA A 36 -11.12 -9.85 0.64
CA ALA A 36 -11.69 -10.86 1.53
C ALA A 36 -12.85 -10.33 2.41
N GLN A 37 -13.06 -9.02 2.51
CA GLN A 37 -14.20 -8.42 3.20
C GLN A 37 -15.43 -8.22 2.29
N GLU A 38 -15.30 -8.50 0.99
CA GLU A 38 -16.41 -8.45 0.02
C GLU A 38 -17.13 -9.80 -0.17
N GLU A 39 -16.74 -10.87 0.56
CA GLU A 39 -17.48 -12.14 0.69
C GLU A 39 -18.37 -12.17 1.95
#